data_AF-A0AAU9V7U5-F1
#
_entry.id   AF-A0AAU9V7U5-F1
#
_cell.length_a   1.000
_cell.length_b   1.000
_cell.length_c   1.000
_cell.angle_alpha   90.00
_cell.angle_beta   90.00
_cell.angle_gamma   90.00
#
_symmetry.space_group_name_H-M   'P 1'
#
loop_
_entity.id
_entity.type
_entity.pdbx_description
1 polymer ?
#
loop_
_entity_poly.entity_id
_entity_poly.type
_entity_poly.pdbx_seq_one_letter_code
_entity_poly.pdbx_strand_id
1 'polypeptide(L)'
;MTTQISRRSFFDVWFANAKEVRMDALLHHIQQEIGGLPLSDDHIRSIKAIIRNNCAKIDAKWLKSGRHRNRFLKANSSWLEGNILLPDIVSKPILDVSLPETSNRPGRPQKKLRDSCMKTKKRRIQQLLKTSSQEELSMATEVKLRQAGKRDSAAIVKELCLSSPQRGTNIKKGGSI
;
A
#
# COMPACT_ATOMS: atom_id res chain seq x y z
N MET A 1 15.22 13.73 -1.77
CA MET A 1 14.72 14.92 -2.52
C MET A 1 13.49 14.48 -3.27
N THR A 2 12.34 15.13 -3.14
CA THR A 2 11.12 14.68 -3.85
C THR A 2 11.23 15.00 -5.33
N THR A 3 11.24 13.99 -6.20
CA THR A 3 11.16 14.21 -7.64
C THR A 3 9.76 14.71 -7.99
N GLN A 4 9.68 15.82 -8.72
CA GLN A 4 8.42 16.45 -9.11
C GLN A 4 8.41 16.68 -10.62
N ILE A 5 7.26 16.49 -11.24
CA ILE A 5 7.07 16.75 -12.68
C ILE A 5 5.98 17.79 -12.86
N SER A 6 6.21 18.75 -13.75
CA SER A 6 5.19 19.75 -14.08
C SER A 6 3.95 19.08 -14.68
N ARG A 7 2.75 19.45 -14.21
CA ARG A 7 1.51 18.98 -14.86
C ARG A 7 1.39 19.47 -16.29
N ARG A 8 2.04 20.58 -16.61
CA ARG A 8 2.03 21.12 -17.97
C ARG A 8 2.78 20.22 -18.94
N SER A 9 4.02 19.85 -18.63
CA SER A 9 4.80 18.91 -19.44
C SER A 9 4.10 17.56 -19.55
N PHE A 10 3.54 17.07 -18.43
CA PHE A 10 2.75 15.83 -18.42
C PHE A 10 1.54 15.92 -19.36
N PHE A 11 0.81 17.04 -19.37
CA PHE A 11 -0.33 17.25 -20.27
C PHE A 11 0.11 17.30 -21.74
N ASP A 12 1.21 17.97 -22.06
CA ASP A 12 1.69 18.08 -23.43
C ASP A 12 2.08 16.70 -23.99
N VAL A 13 2.75 15.85 -23.19
CA VAL A 13 3.02 14.45 -23.56
C VAL A 13 1.73 13.63 -23.67
N TRP A 14 0.79 13.82 -22.74
CA TRP A 14 -0.52 13.14 -22.77
C TRP A 14 -1.32 13.49 -24.02
N PHE A 15 -1.28 14.75 -24.46
CA PHE A 15 -2.02 15.29 -25.60
C PHE A 15 -1.41 14.87 -26.94
N ALA A 16 -0.08 14.81 -27.03
CA ALA A 16 0.63 14.41 -28.23
C ALA A 16 0.47 12.91 -28.57
N ASN A 17 0.12 12.07 -27.59
CA ASN A 17 0.10 10.62 -27.74
C ASN A 17 -1.32 10.04 -27.78
N ALA A 18 -1.51 9.07 -28.68
CA ALA A 18 -2.70 8.24 -28.78
C ALA A 18 -2.89 7.38 -27.52
N LYS A 19 -4.13 6.99 -27.22
CA LYS A 19 -4.50 6.37 -25.94
C LYS A 19 -3.75 5.07 -25.67
N GLU A 20 -3.42 4.33 -26.71
CA GLU A 20 -2.77 3.02 -26.70
C GLU A 20 -1.31 3.13 -26.25
N VAL A 21 -0.59 4.16 -26.73
CA VAL A 21 0.85 4.35 -26.48
C VAL A 21 1.13 5.34 -25.34
N ARG A 22 0.11 6.12 -24.96
CA ARG A 22 0.21 7.19 -23.96
C ARG A 22 0.77 6.74 -22.62
N MET A 23 0.39 5.56 -22.14
CA MET A 23 0.88 5.08 -20.84
C MET A 23 2.39 4.85 -20.87
N ASP A 24 2.91 4.27 -21.93
CA ASP A 24 4.33 3.97 -22.09
C ASP A 24 5.12 5.25 -22.39
N ALA A 25 4.58 6.15 -23.20
CA ALA A 25 5.19 7.46 -23.47
C ALA A 25 5.31 8.31 -22.19
N LEU A 26 4.28 8.34 -21.35
CA LEU A 26 4.31 9.05 -20.07
C LEU A 26 5.28 8.41 -19.09
N LEU A 27 5.34 7.08 -19.06
CA LEU A 27 6.29 6.37 -18.21
C LEU A 27 7.74 6.65 -18.63
N HIS A 28 8.02 6.62 -19.94
CA HIS A 28 9.32 6.98 -20.48
C HIS A 28 9.69 8.43 -20.16
N HIS A 29 8.77 9.39 -20.32
CA HIS A 29 9.01 10.79 -19.96
C HIS A 29 9.37 10.94 -18.47
N ILE A 30 8.64 10.25 -17.59
CA ILE A 30 8.92 10.27 -16.14
C ILE A 30 10.29 9.64 -15.83
N GLN A 31 10.66 8.56 -16.52
CA GLN A 31 11.97 7.92 -16.35
C GLN A 31 13.14 8.81 -16.77
N GLN A 32 12.96 9.56 -17.86
CA GLN A 32 13.96 10.55 -18.33
C GLN A 32 14.14 11.67 -17.30
N GLU A 33 13.05 12.18 -16.72
CA GLU A 33 13.08 13.20 -15.66
C GLU A 33 13.74 12.70 -14.36
N ILE A 34 13.69 11.39 -14.09
CA ILE A 34 14.35 10.77 -12.92
C ILE A 34 15.84 10.47 -13.19
N GLY A 35 16.33 10.69 -14.42
CA GLY A 35 17.74 10.49 -14.76
C GLY A 35 18.13 9.03 -15.00
N GLY A 36 17.20 8.18 -15.44
CA GLY A 36 17.53 6.83 -15.93
C GLY A 36 17.98 5.83 -14.86
N LEU A 37 17.73 6.10 -13.58
CA LEU A 37 18.02 5.16 -12.50
C LEU A 37 17.23 3.85 -12.68
N PRO A 38 17.83 2.67 -12.39
CA PRO A 38 17.12 1.41 -12.42
C PRO A 38 16.01 1.43 -11.36
N LEU A 39 14.76 1.49 -11.82
CA LEU A 39 13.59 1.50 -10.95
C LEU A 39 13.20 0.08 -10.58
N SER A 40 13.03 -0.18 -9.28
CA SER A 40 12.37 -1.39 -8.79
C SER A 40 10.96 -1.52 -9.38
N ASP A 41 10.52 -2.76 -9.60
CA ASP A 41 9.16 -3.09 -10.05
C ASP A 41 8.06 -2.44 -9.20
N ASP A 42 8.28 -2.28 -7.89
CA ASP A 42 7.34 -1.60 -7.00
C ASP A 42 7.24 -0.10 -7.26
N HIS A 43 8.37 0.54 -7.60
CA HIS A 43 8.37 1.94 -8.01
C HIS A 43 7.67 2.12 -9.36
N ILE A 44 7.91 1.22 -10.31
CA ILE A 44 7.23 1.22 -11.61
C ILE A 44 5.71 1.07 -11.42
N ARG A 45 5.27 0.14 -10.56
CA ARG A 45 3.85 -0.05 -10.22
C ARG A 45 3.23 1.23 -9.64
N SER A 46 3.94 1.87 -8.72
CA SER A 46 3.50 3.10 -8.05
C SER A 46 3.41 4.27 -9.03
N ILE A 47 4.43 4.46 -9.88
CA ILE A 47 4.44 5.48 -10.95
C ILE A 47 3.27 5.24 -11.92
N LYS A 48 3.06 4.01 -12.39
CA LYS A 48 1.92 3.67 -13.26
C LYS A 48 0.58 4.03 -12.62
N ALA A 49 0.42 3.84 -11.30
CA ALA A 49 -0.80 4.23 -10.60
C ALA A 49 -1.00 5.76 -10.58
N ILE A 50 0.08 6.53 -10.38
CA ILE A 50 0.06 7.99 -10.41
C ILE A 50 -0.28 8.50 -11.81
N ILE A 51 0.32 7.92 -12.86
CA ILE A 51 0.00 8.23 -14.26
C ILE A 51 -1.49 8.03 -14.50
N ARG A 52 -2.04 6.85 -14.18
CA ARG A 52 -3.47 6.54 -14.40
C ARG A 52 -4.39 7.55 -13.71
N ASN A 53 -4.09 7.91 -12.45
CA ASN A 53 -4.88 8.87 -11.70
C ASN A 53 -4.85 10.26 -12.35
N ASN A 54 -3.68 10.72 -12.80
CA ASN A 54 -3.56 12.01 -13.47
C ASN A 54 -4.21 11.99 -14.86
N CYS A 55 -4.07 10.92 -15.65
CA CYS A 55 -4.79 10.74 -16.90
C CYS A 55 -6.29 10.87 -16.70
N ALA A 56 -6.87 10.20 -15.70
CA ALA A 56 -8.29 10.29 -15.39
C ALA A 56 -8.73 11.72 -15.03
N LYS A 57 -7.90 12.47 -14.27
CA LYS A 57 -8.14 13.88 -13.97
C LYS A 57 -8.10 14.76 -15.21
N ILE A 58 -7.13 14.52 -16.10
CA ILE A 58 -7.03 15.23 -17.39
C ILE A 58 -8.25 14.92 -18.24
N ASP A 59 -8.63 13.65 -18.41
CA ASP A 59 -9.81 13.24 -19.18
C ASP A 59 -11.08 13.92 -18.67
N ALA A 60 -11.30 13.95 -17.35
CA ALA A 60 -12.46 14.62 -16.76
C ALA A 60 -12.47 16.13 -17.04
N LYS A 61 -11.31 16.80 -16.94
CA LYS A 61 -11.17 18.23 -17.23
C LYS A 61 -11.24 18.53 -18.73
N TRP A 62 -10.75 17.60 -19.56
CA TRP A 62 -10.77 17.65 -21.02
C TRP A 62 -12.20 17.60 -21.53
N LEU A 63 -13.00 16.68 -20.98
CA LEU A 63 -14.43 16.59 -21.29
C LEU A 63 -15.18 17.87 -20.90
N LYS A 64 -14.95 18.41 -19.70
CA LYS A 64 -15.55 19.68 -19.25
C LYS A 64 -15.17 20.87 -20.12
N SER A 65 -14.00 20.81 -20.75
CA SER A 65 -13.51 21.86 -21.67
C SER A 65 -14.03 21.67 -23.09
N GLY A 66 -14.95 20.74 -23.33
CA GLY A 66 -15.47 20.42 -24.67
C GLY A 66 -14.41 19.83 -25.60
N ARG A 67 -13.37 19.18 -25.04
CA ARG A 67 -12.24 18.63 -25.79
C ARG A 67 -11.51 19.65 -26.67
N HIS A 68 -11.50 20.92 -26.24
CA HIS A 68 -10.82 22.00 -26.97
C HIS A 68 -9.59 22.49 -26.21
N ARG A 69 -8.42 22.48 -26.87
CA ARG A 69 -7.12 22.76 -26.25
C ARG A 69 -7.06 24.12 -25.58
N ASN A 70 -7.37 25.20 -26.32
CA ASN A 70 -7.25 26.56 -25.77
C ASN A 70 -8.23 26.80 -24.61
N ARG A 71 -9.43 26.20 -24.67
CA ARG A 71 -10.41 26.29 -23.59
C ARG A 71 -9.92 25.54 -22.36
N PHE A 72 -9.34 24.36 -22.54
CA PHE A 72 -8.75 23.59 -21.45
C PHE A 72 -7.61 24.33 -20.77
N LEU A 73 -6.68 24.90 -21.55
CA LEU A 73 -5.53 25.64 -21.04
C LEU A 73 -5.96 26.89 -20.25
N LYS A 74 -6.94 27.64 -20.76
CA LYS A 74 -7.45 28.84 -20.09
C LYS A 74 -8.25 28.51 -18.82
N ALA A 75 -9.08 27.46 -18.86
CA ALA A 75 -9.92 27.09 -17.72
C ALA A 75 -9.20 26.31 -16.61
N ASN A 76 -8.04 25.72 -16.92
CA ASN A 76 -7.28 24.89 -15.97
C ASN A 76 -5.84 25.40 -15.75
N SER A 77 -5.53 26.65 -16.07
CA SER A 77 -4.18 27.23 -15.96
C SER A 77 -3.58 27.03 -14.57
N SER A 78 -4.30 27.47 -13.53
CA SER A 78 -3.87 27.32 -12.13
C SER A 78 -3.65 25.86 -11.70
N TRP A 79 -4.39 24.93 -12.30
CA TRP A 79 -4.20 23.50 -12.04
C TRP A 79 -2.96 22.95 -12.74
N LEU A 80 -2.68 23.40 -13.97
CA LEU A 80 -1.52 23.00 -14.79
C LEU A 80 -0.19 23.56 -14.27
N GLU A 81 -0.22 24.70 -13.56
CA GLU A 81 0.93 25.31 -12.90
C GLU A 81 1.46 24.47 -11.73
N GLY A 82 0.65 23.54 -11.19
CA GLY A 82 1.10 22.67 -10.11
C GLY A 82 1.92 21.46 -10.60
N ASN A 83 2.56 20.79 -9.63
CA ASN A 83 3.39 19.62 -9.90
C ASN A 83 2.69 18.29 -9.56
N ILE A 84 3.13 17.22 -10.20
CA ILE A 84 2.86 15.83 -9.87
C ILE A 84 4.00 15.37 -8.96
N LEU A 85 3.65 14.96 -7.74
CA LEU A 85 4.60 14.40 -6.80
C LEU A 85 4.81 12.92 -7.14
N LEU A 86 6.07 12.54 -7.36
CA LEU A 86 6.46 11.15 -7.50
C LEU A 86 6.84 10.58 -6.13
N PRO A 87 6.78 9.25 -5.95
CA PRO A 87 7.33 8.62 -4.76
C PRO A 87 8.81 8.98 -4.62
N ASP A 88 9.31 9.12 -3.40
CA ASP A 88 10.73 9.38 -3.18
C ASP A 88 11.54 8.13 -3.56
N ILE A 89 12.13 8.17 -4.75
CA ILE A 89 12.93 7.09 -5.32
C ILE A 89 14.38 7.14 -4.79
N VAL A 90 14.79 8.29 -4.22
CA VAL A 90 16.20 8.58 -3.87
C VAL A 90 16.50 8.29 -2.40
N SER A 91 15.50 8.27 -1.51
CA SER A 91 15.75 8.26 -0.06
C SER A 91 15.64 6.90 0.66
N LYS A 92 15.91 5.76 0.00
CA LYS A 92 16.14 4.51 0.76
C LYS A 92 17.38 3.77 0.28
N PRO A 93 18.53 3.92 0.96
CA PRO A 93 19.38 2.76 1.16
C PRO A 93 18.50 1.69 1.82
N ILE A 94 18.58 0.48 1.30
CA ILE A 94 18.06 -0.73 1.93
C ILE A 94 18.53 -0.70 3.38
N LEU A 95 17.62 -0.47 4.32
CA LEU A 95 17.72 -0.61 5.78
C LEU A 95 16.62 0.30 6.36
N ASP A 96 15.39 -0.19 6.50
CA ASP A 96 14.75 -0.15 7.83
C ASP A 96 13.42 -0.91 7.83
N VAL A 97 13.32 -1.77 8.83
CA VAL A 97 12.11 -2.43 9.30
C VAL A 97 11.34 -1.39 10.09
N SER A 98 10.32 -0.74 9.52
CA SER A 98 9.33 -0.08 10.37
C SER A 98 8.04 0.34 9.66
N LEU A 99 6.96 -0.24 10.19
CA LEU A 99 5.56 0.16 10.19
C LEU A 99 4.77 0.12 8.86
N PRO A 100 3.65 -0.64 8.81
CA PRO A 100 2.65 -0.42 7.79
C PRO A 100 2.01 0.95 8.05
N GLU A 101 2.25 1.89 7.15
CA GLU A 101 1.52 3.15 7.08
C GLU A 101 0.03 2.84 7.15
N THR A 102 -0.62 3.31 8.22
CA THR A 102 -2.07 3.43 8.25
C THR A 102 -2.45 4.45 7.18
N SER A 103 -2.73 3.94 5.99
CA SER A 103 -3.18 4.72 4.85
C SER A 103 -4.43 5.51 5.25
N ASN A 104 -4.25 6.80 5.55
CA ASN A 104 -5.29 7.81 5.74
C ASN A 104 -5.96 8.17 4.39
N ARG A 105 -6.30 7.16 3.59
CA ARG A 105 -7.11 7.34 2.38
C ARG A 105 -8.55 7.54 2.82
N PRO A 106 -9.26 8.57 2.31
CA PRO A 106 -10.69 8.70 2.53
C PRO A 106 -11.38 7.49 1.90
N GLY A 107 -11.81 6.57 2.75
CA GLY A 107 -12.43 5.31 2.39
C GLY A 107 -13.44 4.92 3.44
N ARG A 108 -14.23 3.88 3.15
CA ARG A 108 -15.23 3.36 4.09
C ARG A 108 -14.57 3.03 5.43
N PRO A 109 -15.11 3.53 6.57
CA PRO A 109 -14.60 3.22 7.89
C PRO A 109 -14.43 1.71 8.06
N GLN A 110 -13.24 1.30 8.48
CA GLN A 110 -12.94 -0.10 8.69
C GLN A 110 -13.56 -0.57 10.01
N LYS A 111 -14.35 -1.66 9.95
CA LYS A 111 -14.80 -2.37 11.17
C LYS A 111 -13.59 -2.84 11.98
N LYS A 112 -13.73 -2.91 13.31
CA LYS A 112 -12.71 -3.51 14.19
C LYS A 112 -12.46 -4.95 13.79
N LEU A 113 -11.26 -5.47 14.11
CA LEU A 113 -10.89 -6.84 13.74
C LEU A 113 -11.88 -7.87 14.32
N ARG A 114 -12.31 -7.68 15.58
CA ARG A 114 -13.25 -8.58 16.29
C ARG A 114 -14.59 -8.71 15.56
N ASP A 115 -15.10 -7.61 15.01
CA ASP A 115 -16.43 -7.51 14.39
C ASP A 115 -16.46 -7.93 12.91
N SER A 116 -15.30 -8.31 12.36
CA SER A 116 -15.16 -8.72 10.96
C SER A 116 -15.40 -10.23 10.77
N CYS A 117 -15.86 -10.63 9.58
CA CYS A 117 -15.98 -12.04 9.23
C CYS A 117 -14.61 -12.74 9.17
N MET A 118 -14.58 -14.06 9.31
CA MET A 118 -13.33 -14.84 9.38
C MET A 118 -12.45 -14.66 8.13
N LYS A 119 -13.07 -14.61 6.94
CA LYS A 119 -12.37 -14.33 5.67
C LYS A 119 -11.60 -13.00 5.74
N THR A 120 -12.22 -11.95 6.28
CA THR A 120 -11.59 -10.63 6.41
C THR A 120 -10.51 -10.61 7.48
N LYS A 121 -10.71 -11.30 8.62
CA LYS A 121 -9.69 -11.46 9.68
C LYS A 121 -8.43 -12.12 9.12
N LYS A 122 -8.57 -13.25 8.42
CA LYS A 122 -7.46 -13.96 7.76
C LYS A 122 -6.70 -13.04 6.81
N ARG A 123 -7.40 -12.33 5.92
CA ARG A 123 -6.76 -11.39 4.99
C ARG A 123 -5.97 -10.29 5.70
N ARG A 124 -6.50 -9.73 6.79
CA ARG A 124 -5.83 -8.65 7.54
C ARG A 124 -4.56 -9.13 8.24
N ILE A 125 -4.54 -10.36 8.76
CA ILE A 125 -3.37 -10.92 9.44
C ILE A 125 -2.35 -11.55 8.48
N GLN A 126 -2.61 -11.62 7.17
CA GLN A 126 -1.69 -12.24 6.20
C GLN A 126 -0.30 -11.62 6.22
N GLN A 127 -0.19 -10.30 6.38
CA GLN A 127 1.11 -9.65 6.46
C GLN A 127 1.87 -10.06 7.72
N LEU A 128 1.18 -10.12 8.86
CA LEU A 128 1.75 -10.58 10.12
C LEU A 128 2.25 -12.04 10.01
N LEU A 129 1.48 -12.92 9.39
CA LEU A 129 1.87 -14.32 9.16
C LEU A 129 3.08 -14.49 8.22
N LYS A 130 3.30 -13.55 7.29
CA LYS A 130 4.44 -13.60 6.36
C LYS A 130 5.73 -13.07 6.97
N THR A 131 5.61 -12.17 7.95
CA THR A 131 6.74 -11.41 8.49
C THR A 131 7.23 -11.96 9.81
N SER A 132 6.36 -12.63 10.57
CA SER A 132 6.70 -13.17 11.89
C SER A 132 6.75 -14.69 11.89
N SER A 133 7.72 -15.25 12.61
CA SER A 133 7.80 -16.70 12.83
C SER A 133 6.74 -17.18 13.83
N GLN A 134 6.51 -18.49 13.90
CA GLN A 134 5.58 -19.07 14.88
C GLN A 134 6.03 -18.82 16.32
N GLU A 135 7.34 -18.85 16.58
CA GLU A 135 7.96 -18.58 17.87
C GLU A 135 7.76 -17.11 18.28
N GLU A 136 7.95 -16.17 17.36
CA GLU A 136 7.71 -14.75 17.61
C GLU A 136 6.23 -14.47 17.91
N LEU A 137 5.32 -15.10 17.17
CA LEU A 137 3.88 -14.95 17.38
C LEU A 137 3.42 -15.55 18.72
N SER A 138 3.98 -16.68 19.13
CA SER A 138 3.67 -17.31 20.42
C SER A 138 4.18 -16.47 21.59
N MET A 139 5.44 -16.00 21.51
CA MET A 139 6.04 -15.10 22.51
C MET A 139 5.27 -13.79 22.62
N ALA A 140 4.93 -13.15 21.49
CA ALA A 140 4.16 -11.91 21.48
C ALA A 140 2.79 -12.10 22.14
N THR A 141 2.14 -13.24 21.88
CA THR A 141 0.86 -13.59 22.51
C THR A 141 1.01 -13.78 24.02
N GLU A 142 2.03 -14.53 24.47
CA GLU A 142 2.33 -14.72 25.89
C GLU A 142 2.54 -13.39 26.61
N VAL A 143 3.39 -12.52 26.07
CA VAL A 143 3.70 -11.19 26.64
C VAL A 143 2.43 -10.35 26.75
N LYS A 144 1.59 -10.33 25.71
CA LYS A 144 0.32 -9.59 25.74
C LYS A 144 -0.65 -10.12 26.78
N LEU A 145 -0.70 -11.43 27.00
CA LEU A 145 -1.55 -12.03 28.04
C LEU A 145 -1.05 -11.69 29.44
N ARG A 146 0.27 -11.71 29.68
CA ARG A 146 0.87 -11.28 30.95
C ARG A 146 0.61 -9.81 31.24
N GLN A 147 0.76 -8.93 30.23
CA GLN A 147 0.43 -7.51 30.33
C GLN A 147 -1.05 -7.28 30.69
N ALA A 148 -1.95 -8.15 30.20
CA ALA A 148 -3.36 -8.11 30.54
C ALA A 148 -3.71 -8.78 31.88
N GLY A 149 -2.72 -9.20 32.67
CA GLY A 149 -2.91 -9.90 33.95
C GLY A 149 -3.31 -11.37 33.84
N LYS A 150 -3.40 -11.93 32.62
CA LYS A 150 -3.87 -13.29 32.35
C LYS A 150 -2.73 -14.31 32.40
N ARG A 151 -2.21 -14.55 33.60
CA ARG A 151 -1.04 -15.43 33.82
C ARG A 151 -1.29 -16.87 33.39
N ASP A 152 -2.45 -17.43 33.71
CA ASP A 152 -2.76 -18.83 33.38
C ASP A 152 -2.89 -19.03 31.87
N SER A 153 -3.54 -18.09 31.17
CA SER A 153 -3.62 -18.12 29.70
C SER A 153 -2.25 -18.03 29.04
N ALA A 154 -1.34 -17.21 29.61
CA ALA A 154 0.03 -17.10 29.12
C ALA A 154 0.80 -18.43 29.31
N ALA A 155 0.63 -19.09 30.46
CA ALA A 155 1.23 -20.39 30.73
C ALA A 155 0.74 -21.47 29.74
N ILE A 156 -0.55 -21.50 29.43
CA ILE A 156 -1.12 -22.44 28.44
C ILE A 156 -0.54 -22.19 27.04
N VAL A 157 -0.45 -20.93 26.60
CA VAL A 157 0.13 -20.60 25.28
C VAL A 157 1.59 -21.06 25.20
N LYS A 158 2.36 -20.79 26.26
CA LYS A 158 3.76 -21.23 26.35
C LYS A 158 3.87 -22.76 26.30
N GLU A 159 3.04 -23.47 27.06
CA GLU A 159 3.04 -24.93 27.05
C GLU A 159 2.68 -25.49 25.67
N LEU A 160 1.61 -25.00 25.04
CA LEU A 160 1.16 -25.48 23.74
C LEU A 160 2.17 -25.22 22.61
N CYS A 161 2.93 -24.12 22.70
CA CYS A 161 3.92 -23.78 21.69
C CYS A 161 5.28 -24.47 21.90
N LEU A 162 5.63 -24.87 23.14
CA LEU A 162 6.87 -25.59 23.46
C LEU A 162 6.70 -27.12 23.49
N SER A 163 5.48 -27.63 23.65
CA SER A 163 5.23 -29.05 23.78
C SER A 163 5.21 -29.77 22.43
N SER A 164 5.90 -30.90 22.36
CA SER A 164 5.82 -31.86 21.24
C SER A 164 4.36 -32.34 21.01
N PRO A 165 3.94 -32.65 19.76
CA PRO A 165 2.55 -32.93 19.38
C PRO A 165 1.81 -34.03 20.18
N GLN A 166 2.54 -34.86 20.94
CA GLN A 166 1.97 -35.96 21.72
C GLN A 166 1.10 -35.53 22.91
N ARG A 167 1.23 -34.31 23.44
CA ARG A 167 0.43 -33.85 24.59
C ARG A 167 -0.94 -33.24 24.24
N GLY A 168 -1.12 -32.71 23.03
CA GLY A 168 -2.37 -32.04 22.62
C GLY A 168 -3.60 -32.96 22.55
N THR A 169 -3.39 -34.28 22.54
CA THR A 169 -4.45 -35.29 22.45
C THR A 169 -5.18 -35.54 23.79
N ASN A 170 -4.57 -35.19 24.92
CA ASN A 170 -5.19 -35.38 26.25
C ASN A 170 -6.25 -34.31 26.58
N ILE A 171 -6.13 -33.09 26.02
CA ILE A 171 -7.12 -32.01 26.23
C ILE A 171 -8.46 -32.36 25.54
N LYS A 172 -8.43 -33.09 24.42
CA LYS A 172 -9.66 -33.50 23.72
C LYS A 172 -10.43 -34.61 24.45
N LYS A 173 -9.80 -35.34 25.38
CA LYS A 173 -10.42 -36.46 26.11
C LYS A 173 -11.04 -36.06 27.46
N GLY A 174 -10.68 -34.91 28.04
CA GLY A 174 -11.17 -34.45 29.35
C GLY A 174 -12.44 -33.59 29.32
N GLY A 175 -12.95 -33.22 28.13
CA GLY A 175 -14.10 -32.32 27.95
C GLY A 175 -15.40 -33.00 27.51
N SER A 176 -15.47 -34.33 27.56
CA SER A 176 -16.72 -35.08 27.39
C SER A 176 -17.16 -35.62 28.75
N ILE A 177 -17.82 -34.76 29.51
CA ILE A 177 -18.87 -35.10 30.47
C ILE A 177 -19.98 -34.08 30.26
#